data_AF-A0A2N1TGQ2-F1
#
_entry.id   AF-A0A2N1TGQ2-F1
#
_cell.length_a   1.000
_cell.length_b   1.000
_cell.length_c   1.000
_cell.angle_alpha   90.00
_cell.angle_beta   90.00
_cell.angle_gamma   90.00
#
_symmetry.space_group_name_H-M   'P 1'
#
loop_
_entity.id
_entity.type
_entity.pdbx_description
1 polymer ?
#
loop_
_entity_poly.entity_id
_entity_poly.type
_entity_poly.pdbx_seq_one_letter_code
_entity_poly.pdbx_strand_id
1 'polypeptide(L)'
;MFSKNNYFFISNLDRKFMECNIFTRLKSGGICVMNINIKAIQFTGLLYILLLVVLLGIFPPGAPGLPDGYVTPVIAFEFARTPEDVRAIFDITPADAREAYIEKMDRGNRLDFAFMVVYSLFLFLFSIKCYEAKGSKILLMGAFFSVSALAGDIIENIQLLGITENLAVGTFQGHLYLLHIFTWIKWMSICLVFAVLSLYFYSGTVFSKILSLFGVLALAAGIAAFFMGPVMKEVLAIVVGLDFFLLTAYSFVYRKGFPEGRVQAGS
;
A
#
# COMPACT_ATOMS: atom_id res chain seq x y z
N MET A 1 32.93 -53.05 42.12
CA MET A 1 32.00 -52.16 42.86
C MET A 1 32.14 -50.75 42.31
N PHE A 2 31.51 -50.44 41.17
CA PHE A 2 31.34 -49.06 40.68
C PHE A 2 30.02 -48.98 39.93
N SER A 3 29.18 -48.05 40.40
CA SER A 3 27.76 -47.92 40.11
C SER A 3 27.53 -47.21 38.78
N LYS A 4 26.63 -47.78 37.96
CA LYS A 4 25.93 -47.11 36.86
C LYS A 4 24.86 -46.20 37.48
N ASN A 5 24.90 -44.90 37.21
CA ASN A 5 23.74 -44.01 37.14
C ASN A 5 24.20 -42.56 36.92
N ASN A 6 24.13 -42.06 35.68
CA ASN A 6 24.14 -40.62 35.37
C ASN A 6 23.65 -40.41 33.93
N TYR A 7 22.37 -40.68 33.68
CA TYR A 7 21.65 -40.17 32.50
C TYR A 7 20.17 -39.98 32.85
N PHE A 8 19.86 -38.97 33.66
CA PHE A 8 18.47 -38.60 33.89
C PHE A 8 18.33 -37.15 34.34
N PHE A 9 18.81 -36.18 33.55
CA PHE A 9 18.46 -34.77 33.79
C PHE A 9 18.57 -33.87 32.55
N ILE A 10 18.13 -34.36 31.38
CA ILE A 10 17.81 -33.49 30.24
C ILE A 10 16.58 -34.08 29.53
N SER A 11 15.38 -33.87 30.08
CA SER A 11 14.16 -34.30 29.37
C SER A 11 12.92 -33.43 29.60
N ASN A 12 13.04 -32.23 30.17
CA ASN A 12 11.86 -31.39 30.44
C ASN A 12 11.96 -29.90 30.10
N LEU A 13 13.08 -29.41 29.55
CA LEU A 13 13.16 -28.01 29.09
C LEU A 13 12.90 -27.82 27.58
N ASP A 14 13.01 -28.87 26.75
CA ASP A 14 12.85 -28.72 25.29
C ASP A 14 11.42 -28.83 24.75
N ARG A 15 10.43 -29.23 25.57
CA ARG A 15 9.04 -29.35 25.09
C ARG A 15 8.20 -28.08 25.21
N LYS A 16 8.54 -27.15 26.10
CA LYS A 16 7.77 -25.90 26.25
C LYS A 16 8.25 -24.77 25.33
N PHE A 17 9.43 -24.86 24.75
CA PHE A 17 9.92 -23.87 23.76
C PHE A 17 9.61 -24.25 22.30
N MET A 18 9.23 -25.51 22.05
CA MET A 18 8.83 -26.00 20.71
C MET A 18 7.31 -26.00 20.47
N GLU A 19 6.52 -25.38 21.35
CA GLU A 19 5.13 -24.97 21.06
C GLU A 19 5.04 -23.48 20.72
N CYS A 20 6.05 -22.97 20.00
CA CYS A 20 5.87 -21.77 19.20
C CYS A 20 5.00 -22.16 18.00
N ASN A 21 3.73 -21.72 18.02
CA ASN A 21 2.66 -21.91 17.04
C ASN A 21 3.04 -21.49 15.58
N ILE A 22 3.96 -22.20 14.91
CA ILE A 22 4.33 -21.88 13.52
C ILE A 22 4.19 -23.06 12.55
N PHE A 23 4.05 -24.30 13.00
CA PHE A 23 3.94 -25.44 12.07
C PHE A 23 2.83 -26.42 12.45
N THR A 24 1.59 -26.07 12.15
CA THR A 24 0.50 -27.05 12.05
C THR A 24 0.67 -27.82 10.75
N ARG A 25 0.88 -29.13 10.91
CA ARG A 25 1.35 -30.08 9.90
C ARG A 25 0.31 -30.32 8.80
N LEU A 26 0.75 -30.10 7.57
CA LEU A 26 0.08 -30.33 6.30
C LEU A 26 -0.28 -31.81 6.07
N LYS A 27 -1.54 -32.07 5.70
CA LYS A 27 -1.93 -33.24 4.90
C LYS A 27 -2.70 -32.75 3.67
N SER A 28 -2.22 -33.16 2.49
CA SER A 28 -2.70 -32.87 1.12
C SER A 28 -2.23 -31.54 0.51
N GLY A 29 -1.13 -31.60 -0.27
CA GLY A 29 -0.75 -30.63 -1.31
C GLY A 29 -0.76 -29.13 -0.96
N GLY A 30 -0.75 -28.78 0.33
CA GLY A 30 -1.26 -27.52 0.82
C GLY A 30 -0.23 -26.40 0.81
N ILE A 31 -0.64 -25.26 0.27
CA ILE A 31 0.06 -23.98 0.46
C ILE A 31 0.16 -23.74 1.97
N CYS A 32 1.36 -23.45 2.47
CA CYS A 32 1.56 -23.09 3.88
C CYS A 32 0.84 -21.76 4.16
N VAL A 33 -0.31 -21.82 4.82
CA VAL A 33 -1.09 -20.63 5.16
C VAL A 33 -0.54 -20.05 6.46
N MET A 34 0.07 -18.88 6.38
CA MET A 34 0.59 -18.15 7.52
C MET A 34 -0.57 -17.58 8.33
N ASN A 35 -0.78 -18.04 9.58
CA ASN A 35 -1.87 -17.56 10.42
C ASN A 35 -1.67 -16.07 10.79
N ILE A 36 -2.26 -15.17 10.01
CA ILE A 36 -2.09 -13.73 10.21
C ILE A 36 -2.95 -13.24 11.38
N ASN A 37 -2.29 -12.59 12.32
CA ASN A 37 -2.92 -11.93 13.45
C ASN A 37 -3.62 -10.64 13.01
N ILE A 38 -4.92 -10.52 13.28
CA ILE A 38 -5.71 -9.30 12.96
C ILE A 38 -5.13 -8.03 13.60
N LYS A 39 -4.41 -8.15 14.72
CA LYS A 39 -3.72 -7.03 15.37
C LYS A 39 -2.61 -6.45 14.49
N ALA A 40 -1.96 -7.27 13.66
CA ALA A 40 -0.95 -6.79 12.72
C ALA A 40 -1.59 -5.90 11.65
N ILE A 41 -2.72 -6.34 11.08
CA ILE A 41 -3.49 -5.57 10.10
C ILE A 41 -3.96 -4.23 10.70
N GLN A 42 -4.55 -4.28 11.90
CA GLN A 42 -4.99 -3.08 12.65
C GLN A 42 -3.82 -2.12 12.90
N PHE A 43 -2.68 -2.65 13.34
CA PHE A 43 -1.48 -1.86 13.59
C PHE A 43 -0.96 -1.20 12.32
N THR A 44 -0.82 -1.95 11.22
CA THR A 44 -0.37 -1.40 9.94
C THR A 44 -1.34 -0.38 9.36
N GLY A 45 -2.66 -0.55 9.55
CA GLY A 45 -3.66 0.43 9.14
C GLY A 45 -3.59 1.74 9.95
N LEU A 46 -3.39 1.66 11.27
CA LEU A 46 -3.17 2.86 12.09
C LEU A 46 -1.85 3.54 11.75
N LEU A 47 -0.79 2.77 11.51
CA LEU A 47 0.50 3.31 11.11
C LEU A 47 0.42 3.99 9.74
N TYR A 48 -0.35 3.44 8.80
CA TYR A 48 -0.67 4.10 7.53
C TYR A 48 -1.30 5.48 7.75
N ILE A 49 -2.36 5.57 8.57
CA ILE A 49 -3.04 6.84 8.85
C ILE A 49 -2.07 7.85 9.48
N LEU A 50 -1.27 7.40 10.44
CA LEU A 50 -0.27 8.25 11.10
C LEU A 50 0.74 8.80 10.07
N LEU A 51 1.34 7.93 9.26
CA LEU A 51 2.33 8.33 8.27
C LEU A 51 1.73 9.22 7.17
N LEU A 52 0.48 8.98 6.76
CA LEU A 52 -0.23 9.86 5.83
C LEU A 52 -0.34 11.28 6.39
N VAL A 53 -0.76 11.43 7.65
CA VAL A 53 -0.84 12.75 8.31
C VAL A 53 0.54 13.42 8.41
N VAL A 54 1.58 12.64 8.71
CA VAL A 54 2.96 13.16 8.75
C VAL A 54 3.43 13.63 7.38
N LEU A 55 3.18 12.85 6.31
CA LEU A 55 3.53 13.21 4.93
C LEU A 55 2.80 14.47 4.48
N LEU A 56 1.50 14.61 4.79
CA LEU A 56 0.73 15.82 4.50
C LEU A 56 1.30 17.08 5.18
N GLY A 57 1.94 16.93 6.34
CA GLY A 57 2.63 18.02 7.02
C GLY A 57 4.04 18.33 6.50
N ILE A 58 4.65 17.40 5.76
CA ILE A 58 6.01 17.55 5.21
C ILE A 58 5.99 18.08 3.78
N PHE A 59 5.12 17.53 2.93
CA PHE A 59 4.98 17.96 1.55
C PHE A 59 4.53 19.43 1.48
N PRO A 60 4.97 20.17 0.44
CA PRO A 60 4.52 21.54 0.25
C PRO A 60 3.01 21.59 0.01
N PRO A 61 2.27 22.52 0.64
CA PRO A 61 0.80 22.57 0.56
C PRO A 61 0.26 23.13 -0.78
N GLY A 62 1.14 23.62 -1.65
CA GLY A 62 0.80 24.19 -2.95
C GLY A 62 2.06 24.49 -3.76
N ALA A 63 1.92 24.86 -5.03
CA ALA A 63 3.00 25.41 -5.85
C ALA A 63 2.45 26.55 -6.71
N PRO A 64 3.23 27.63 -6.95
CA PRO A 64 2.76 28.77 -7.75
C PRO A 64 2.47 28.40 -9.21
N GLY A 65 3.14 27.38 -9.76
CA GLY A 65 2.95 26.91 -11.14
C GLY A 65 2.30 25.53 -11.23
N LEU A 66 1.36 25.19 -10.34
CA LEU A 66 0.57 23.97 -10.48
C LEU A 66 -0.25 24.02 -11.78
N PRO A 67 -0.20 22.98 -12.64
CA PRO A 67 -1.07 22.91 -13.81
C PRO A 67 -2.55 22.90 -13.41
N ASP A 68 -3.40 23.54 -14.23
CA ASP A 68 -4.83 23.67 -13.97
C ASP A 68 -5.50 22.33 -13.64
N GLY A 69 -6.18 22.30 -12.49
CA GLY A 69 -6.90 21.13 -11.99
C GLY A 69 -6.12 20.26 -11.01
N TYR A 70 -4.82 20.49 -10.80
CA TYR A 70 -4.12 19.96 -9.63
C TYR A 70 -4.28 20.88 -8.43
N VAL A 71 -4.37 20.26 -7.26
CA VAL A 71 -4.39 20.92 -5.95
C VAL A 71 -3.17 20.49 -5.15
N THR A 72 -2.75 19.23 -5.30
CA THR A 72 -1.73 18.60 -4.47
C THR A 72 -0.40 18.54 -5.24
N PRO A 73 0.67 19.23 -4.80
CA PRO A 73 1.91 19.28 -5.58
C PRO A 73 2.60 17.95 -5.82
N VAL A 74 2.54 17.03 -4.85
CA VAL A 74 3.10 15.68 -5.03
C VAL A 74 2.37 14.93 -6.14
N ILE A 75 1.03 15.00 -6.19
CA ILE A 75 0.23 14.36 -7.26
C ILE A 75 0.53 15.02 -8.61
N ALA A 76 0.64 16.34 -8.66
CA ALA A 76 1.04 17.05 -9.89
C ALA A 76 2.41 16.59 -10.39
N PHE A 77 3.36 16.38 -9.46
CA PHE A 77 4.72 15.96 -9.78
C PHE A 77 4.78 14.50 -10.24
N GLU A 78 4.10 13.58 -9.55
CA GLU A 78 4.00 12.15 -9.91
C GLU A 78 3.45 11.95 -11.34
N PHE A 79 2.52 12.82 -11.75
CA PHE A 79 1.84 12.74 -13.05
C PHE A 79 2.33 13.80 -14.06
N ALA A 80 3.48 14.43 -13.83
CA ALA A 80 4.10 15.32 -14.80
C ALA A 80 4.39 14.54 -16.10
N ARG A 81 4.05 15.12 -17.26
CA ARG A 81 4.20 14.45 -18.57
C ARG A 81 5.34 15.01 -19.39
N THR A 82 5.65 16.29 -19.18
CA THR A 82 6.64 17.04 -19.94
C THR A 82 7.65 17.70 -19.02
N PRO A 83 8.88 17.96 -19.50
CA PRO A 83 9.83 18.78 -18.75
C PRO A 83 9.29 20.15 -18.37
N GLU A 84 8.39 20.70 -19.19
CA GLU A 84 7.72 21.97 -18.96
C GLU A 84 6.77 21.89 -17.75
N ASP A 85 6.02 20.79 -17.59
CA ASP A 85 5.19 20.55 -16.40
C ASP A 85 6.05 20.56 -15.12
N VAL A 86 7.18 19.84 -15.16
CA VAL A 86 8.13 19.79 -14.02
C VAL A 86 8.67 21.18 -13.73
N ARG A 87 9.15 21.90 -14.75
CA ARG A 87 9.67 23.26 -14.55
C ARG A 87 8.62 24.20 -13.99
N ALA A 88 7.36 24.11 -14.42
CA ALA A 88 6.27 24.93 -13.89
C ALA A 88 6.02 24.67 -12.40
N ILE A 89 6.01 23.41 -11.96
CA ILE A 89 5.84 23.05 -10.53
C ILE A 89 6.93 23.68 -9.67
N PHE A 90 8.17 23.73 -10.17
CA PHE A 90 9.33 24.27 -9.46
C PHE A 90 9.71 25.71 -9.87
N ASP A 91 8.87 26.43 -10.61
CA ASP A 91 9.10 27.82 -11.03
C ASP A 91 8.83 28.79 -9.87
N ILE A 92 9.71 28.71 -8.87
CA ILE A 92 9.62 29.46 -7.63
C ILE A 92 10.73 30.51 -7.61
N THR A 93 10.34 31.74 -7.28
CA THR A 93 11.24 32.86 -7.06
C THR A 93 10.97 33.46 -5.67
N PRO A 94 12.01 33.90 -4.95
CA PRO A 94 13.45 33.85 -5.27
C PRO A 94 14.08 32.44 -5.18
N ALA A 95 15.37 32.31 -5.55
CA ALA A 95 16.07 31.02 -5.70
C ALA A 95 16.17 30.21 -4.40
N ASP A 96 16.37 30.88 -3.26
CA ASP A 96 16.36 30.29 -1.92
C ASP A 96 14.99 29.70 -1.56
N ALA A 97 13.90 30.34 -1.96
CA ALA A 97 12.56 29.79 -1.78
C ALA A 97 12.34 28.52 -2.62
N ARG A 98 12.92 28.46 -3.83
CA ARG A 98 12.91 27.26 -4.69
C ARG A 98 13.71 26.12 -4.07
N GLU A 99 14.91 26.39 -3.57
CA GLU A 99 15.75 25.37 -2.92
C GLU A 99 15.05 24.78 -1.68
N ALA A 100 14.46 25.63 -0.84
CA ALA A 100 13.68 25.17 0.31
C ALA A 100 12.43 24.36 -0.09
N TYR A 101 11.83 24.66 -1.23
CA TYR A 101 10.71 23.89 -1.77
C TYR A 101 11.15 22.50 -2.24
N ILE A 102 12.24 22.42 -3.00
CA ILE A 102 12.84 21.17 -3.47
C ILE A 102 13.21 20.29 -2.27
N GLU A 103 13.86 20.85 -1.25
CA GLU A 103 14.23 20.13 -0.04
C GLU A 103 12.99 19.52 0.66
N LYS A 104 11.88 20.27 0.75
CA LYS A 104 10.64 19.75 1.32
C LYS A 104 10.04 18.62 0.48
N MET A 105 10.02 18.77 -0.85
CA MET A 105 9.54 17.74 -1.76
C MET A 105 10.37 16.45 -1.62
N ASP A 106 11.70 16.57 -1.65
CA ASP A 106 12.62 15.45 -1.50
C ASP A 106 12.51 14.78 -0.13
N ARG A 107 12.32 15.55 0.93
CA ARG A 107 12.10 15.00 2.27
C ARG A 107 10.79 14.20 2.35
N GLY A 108 9.74 14.69 1.69
CA GLY A 108 8.48 13.96 1.54
C GLY A 108 8.70 12.62 0.84
N ASN A 109 9.30 12.64 -0.35
CA ASN A 109 9.61 11.44 -1.14
C ASN A 109 10.52 10.44 -0.39
N ARG A 110 11.51 10.93 0.36
CA ARG A 110 12.37 10.08 1.21
C ARG A 110 11.59 9.41 2.33
N LEU A 111 10.65 10.11 2.97
CA LEU A 111 9.79 9.53 3.99
C LEU A 111 8.77 8.56 3.36
N ASP A 112 8.39 8.79 2.11
CA ASP A 112 7.45 7.96 1.37
C ASP A 112 7.94 6.50 1.23
N PHE A 113 9.25 6.24 1.26
CA PHE A 113 9.80 4.88 1.37
C PHE A 113 9.29 4.11 2.59
N ALA A 114 9.12 4.77 3.74
CA ALA A 114 8.55 4.12 4.91
C ALA A 114 7.03 3.93 4.75
N PHE A 115 6.36 4.94 4.19
CA PHE A 115 4.92 4.90 3.93
C PHE A 115 4.53 3.78 2.96
N MET A 116 5.27 3.63 1.85
CA MET A 116 5.02 2.62 0.83
C MET A 116 5.14 1.20 1.35
N VAL A 117 6.12 0.95 2.22
CA VAL A 117 6.28 -0.34 2.89
C VAL A 117 5.08 -0.63 3.80
N VAL A 118 4.64 0.36 4.58
CA VAL A 118 3.54 0.21 5.53
C VAL A 118 2.20 -0.03 4.81
N TYR A 119 1.86 0.78 3.80
CA TYR A 119 0.58 0.62 3.11
C TYR A 119 0.56 -0.69 2.30
N SER A 120 1.68 -1.06 1.68
CA SER A 120 1.76 -2.30 0.89
C SER A 120 1.67 -3.52 1.78
N LEU A 121 2.32 -3.49 2.95
CA LEU A 121 2.20 -4.54 3.96
C LEU A 121 0.76 -4.63 4.49
N PHE A 122 0.10 -3.51 4.75
CA PHE A 122 -1.30 -3.49 5.16
C PHE A 122 -2.20 -4.18 4.13
N LEU A 123 -2.10 -3.79 2.85
CA LEU A 123 -2.88 -4.38 1.76
C LEU A 123 -2.57 -5.88 1.56
N PHE A 124 -1.30 -6.25 1.68
CA PHE A 124 -0.86 -7.64 1.59
C PHE A 124 -1.50 -8.49 2.69
N LEU A 125 -1.32 -8.09 3.96
CA LEU A 125 -1.83 -8.83 5.11
C LEU A 125 -3.37 -8.92 5.07
N PHE A 126 -4.04 -7.84 4.68
CA PHE A 126 -5.49 -7.83 4.52
C PHE A 126 -5.95 -8.82 3.44
N SER A 127 -5.31 -8.81 2.27
CA SER A 127 -5.62 -9.72 1.17
C SER A 127 -5.43 -11.19 1.55
N ILE A 128 -4.34 -11.51 2.24
CA ILE A 128 -4.11 -12.86 2.76
C ILE A 128 -5.19 -13.24 3.78
N LYS A 129 -5.58 -12.33 4.69
CA LYS A 129 -6.66 -12.60 5.67
C LYS A 129 -8.01 -12.89 4.99
N CYS A 130 -8.35 -12.14 3.95
CA CYS A 130 -9.54 -12.39 3.15
C CYS A 130 -9.47 -13.76 2.43
N TYR A 131 -8.29 -14.14 1.93
CA TYR A 131 -8.06 -15.47 1.37
C TYR A 131 -8.27 -16.58 2.41
N GLU A 132 -7.70 -16.44 3.62
CA GLU A 132 -7.90 -17.40 4.72
C GLU A 132 -9.38 -17.59 5.06
N ALA A 133 -10.16 -16.50 5.06
CA ALA A 133 -11.57 -16.53 5.41
C ALA A 133 -12.46 -17.17 4.33
N LYS A 134 -12.21 -16.88 3.05
CA LYS A 134 -13.07 -17.31 1.92
C LYS A 134 -12.54 -18.53 1.15
N GLY A 135 -11.26 -18.85 1.27
CA GLY A 135 -10.58 -19.91 0.52
C GLY A 135 -10.40 -19.64 -0.98
N SER A 136 -10.78 -18.46 -1.48
CA SER A 136 -10.77 -18.16 -2.92
C SER A 136 -9.40 -17.64 -3.37
N LYS A 137 -8.71 -18.42 -4.24
CA LYS A 137 -7.37 -18.08 -4.74
C LYS A 137 -7.30 -16.73 -5.47
N ILE A 138 -8.41 -16.22 -6.00
CA ILE A 138 -8.43 -14.88 -6.63
C ILE A 138 -8.01 -13.78 -5.65
N LEU A 139 -8.24 -13.96 -4.35
CA LEU A 139 -7.87 -12.98 -3.31
C LEU A 139 -6.35 -12.91 -3.11
N LEU A 140 -5.60 -13.95 -3.50
CA LEU A 140 -4.14 -13.89 -3.55
C LEU A 140 -3.62 -12.92 -4.62
N MET A 141 -4.44 -12.58 -5.63
CA MET A 141 -4.09 -11.51 -6.57
C MET A 141 -3.95 -10.16 -5.87
N GLY A 142 -4.74 -9.90 -4.81
CA GLY A 142 -4.58 -8.68 -4.01
C GLY A 142 -3.21 -8.60 -3.34
N ALA A 143 -2.72 -9.72 -2.81
CA ALA A 143 -1.37 -9.80 -2.24
C ALA A 143 -0.27 -9.66 -3.30
N PHE A 144 -0.48 -10.19 -4.52
CA PHE A 144 0.43 -9.96 -5.63
C PHE A 144 0.46 -8.49 -6.04
N PHE A 145 -0.69 -7.86 -6.24
CA PHE A 145 -0.78 -6.46 -6.64
C PHE A 145 -0.24 -5.50 -5.56
N SER A 146 -0.34 -5.83 -4.27
CA SER A 146 0.29 -5.01 -3.22
C SER A 146 1.81 -5.02 -3.31
N VAL A 147 2.43 -6.15 -3.70
CA VAL A 147 3.88 -6.22 -3.95
C VAL A 147 4.25 -5.45 -5.22
N SER A 148 3.44 -5.54 -6.27
CA SER A 148 3.62 -4.75 -7.49
C SER A 148 3.50 -3.25 -7.23
N ALA A 149 2.58 -2.82 -6.38
CA ALA A 149 2.44 -1.44 -5.94
C ALA A 149 3.72 -0.95 -5.25
N LEU A 150 4.23 -1.71 -4.26
CA LEU A 150 5.49 -1.40 -3.59
C LEU A 150 6.67 -1.25 -4.57
N ALA A 151 6.82 -2.20 -5.49
CA ALA A 151 7.90 -2.16 -6.47
C ALA A 151 7.79 -0.95 -7.40
N GLY A 152 6.57 -0.63 -7.84
CA GLY A 152 6.29 0.57 -8.63
C GLY A 152 6.66 1.85 -7.87
N ASP A 153 6.22 1.94 -6.62
CA ASP A 153 6.43 3.11 -5.76
C ASP A 153 7.91 3.36 -5.44
N ILE A 154 8.68 2.30 -5.15
CA ILE A 154 10.13 2.41 -4.94
C ILE A 154 10.80 3.06 -6.14
N ILE A 155 10.49 2.58 -7.35
CA ILE A 155 11.17 3.07 -8.57
C ILE A 155 10.69 4.47 -8.92
N GLU A 156 9.40 4.75 -8.73
CA GLU A 156 8.76 6.06 -8.91
C GLU A 156 9.41 7.13 -8.03
N ASN A 157 9.53 6.90 -6.72
CA ASN A 157 10.20 7.81 -5.79
C ASN A 157 11.69 8.02 -6.10
N ILE A 158 12.40 6.99 -6.59
CA ILE A 158 13.77 7.16 -7.10
C ILE A 158 13.80 8.14 -8.29
N GLN A 159 12.80 8.08 -9.19
CA GLN A 159 12.74 9.00 -10.33
C GLN A 159 12.39 10.42 -9.89
N LEU A 160 11.48 10.60 -8.93
CA LEU A 160 11.17 11.93 -8.39
C LEU A 160 12.42 12.62 -7.83
N LEU A 161 13.21 11.90 -7.02
CA LEU A 161 14.47 12.39 -6.46
C LEU A 161 15.53 12.66 -7.56
N GLY A 162 15.60 11.79 -8.58
CA GLY A 162 16.50 12.00 -9.71
C GLY A 162 16.13 13.24 -10.54
N ILE A 163 14.83 13.56 -10.66
CA ILE A 163 14.37 14.77 -11.35
C ILE A 163 14.78 16.03 -10.58
N THR A 164 14.57 16.07 -9.26
CA THR A 164 14.91 17.24 -8.46
C THR A 164 16.42 17.48 -8.39
N GLU A 165 17.24 16.43 -8.31
CA GLU A 165 18.70 16.51 -8.38
C GLU A 165 19.20 17.11 -9.71
N ASN A 166 18.54 16.77 -10.82
CA ASN A 166 18.93 17.21 -12.17
C ASN A 166 18.17 18.44 -12.67
N LEU A 167 17.37 19.07 -11.82
CA LEU A 167 16.47 20.15 -12.22
C LEU A 167 17.22 21.38 -12.76
N ALA A 168 18.33 21.75 -12.11
CA ALA A 168 19.12 22.93 -12.48
C ALA A 168 19.83 22.80 -13.84
N VAL A 169 20.27 21.58 -14.18
CA VAL A 169 20.95 21.29 -15.45
C VAL A 169 19.93 21.01 -16.56
N GLY A 170 18.70 20.62 -16.21
CA GLY A 170 17.62 20.36 -17.17
C GLY A 170 17.70 18.99 -17.85
N THR A 171 18.49 18.07 -17.29
CA THR A 171 18.78 16.73 -17.84
C THR A 171 18.08 15.63 -17.05
N PHE A 172 16.74 15.62 -17.07
CA PHE A 172 15.93 14.67 -16.29
C PHE A 172 14.87 13.93 -17.13
N GLN A 173 14.95 13.98 -18.46
CA GLN A 173 13.97 13.37 -19.38
C GLN A 173 13.90 11.85 -19.21
N GLY A 174 15.03 11.19 -18.94
CA GLY A 174 15.09 9.76 -18.67
C GLY A 174 14.33 9.39 -17.39
N HIS A 175 14.54 10.16 -16.31
CA HIS A 175 13.80 9.99 -15.07
C HIS A 175 12.30 10.23 -15.27
N LEU A 176 11.93 11.28 -16.02
CA LEU A 176 10.52 11.60 -16.30
C LEU A 176 9.81 10.50 -17.10
N TYR A 177 10.48 9.88 -18.07
CA TYR A 177 9.93 8.75 -18.82
C TYR A 177 9.62 7.55 -17.91
N LEU A 178 10.57 7.18 -17.05
CA LEU A 178 10.39 6.08 -16.10
C LEU A 178 9.35 6.42 -15.04
N LEU A 179 9.33 7.68 -14.56
CA LEU A 179 8.35 8.17 -13.60
C LEU A 179 6.94 7.87 -14.11
N HIS A 180 6.63 8.27 -15.34
CA HIS A 180 5.30 8.05 -15.92
C HIS A 180 4.88 6.57 -15.91
N ILE A 181 5.78 5.66 -16.24
CA ILE A 181 5.49 4.21 -16.25
C ILE A 181 5.21 3.72 -14.82
N PHE A 182 6.10 4.05 -13.88
CA PHE A 182 6.04 3.48 -12.53
C PHE A 182 4.95 4.13 -11.66
N THR A 183 4.62 5.41 -11.88
CA THR A 183 3.43 6.05 -11.32
C THR A 183 2.17 5.25 -11.70
N TRP A 184 1.98 4.91 -12.97
CA TRP A 184 0.80 4.13 -13.38
C TRP A 184 0.80 2.70 -12.85
N ILE A 185 1.97 2.03 -12.80
CA ILE A 185 2.08 0.70 -12.20
C ILE A 185 1.65 0.74 -10.73
N LYS A 186 2.14 1.71 -9.95
CA LYS A 186 1.76 1.93 -8.55
C LYS A 186 0.25 2.11 -8.41
N TRP A 187 -0.29 3.16 -9.05
CA TRP A 187 -1.70 3.55 -8.90
C TRP A 187 -2.67 2.46 -9.38
N MET A 188 -2.41 1.83 -10.53
CA MET A 188 -3.27 0.75 -11.02
C MET A 188 -3.17 -0.52 -10.18
N SER A 189 -2.00 -0.83 -9.63
CA SER A 189 -1.85 -1.98 -8.73
C SER A 189 -2.70 -1.79 -7.47
N ILE A 190 -2.66 -0.60 -6.85
CA ILE A 190 -3.50 -0.29 -5.68
C ILE A 190 -4.99 -0.42 -6.02
N CYS A 191 -5.43 0.14 -7.16
CA CYS A 191 -6.82 0.01 -7.62
C CYS A 191 -7.25 -1.46 -7.81
N LEU A 192 -6.35 -2.29 -8.36
CA LEU A 192 -6.61 -3.72 -8.56
C LEU A 192 -6.67 -4.49 -7.24
N VAL A 193 -5.88 -4.11 -6.22
CA VAL A 193 -6.05 -4.67 -4.86
C VAL A 193 -7.47 -4.43 -4.38
N PHE A 194 -7.96 -3.19 -4.43
CA PHE A 194 -9.30 -2.87 -3.93
C PHE A 194 -10.40 -3.56 -4.73
N ALA A 195 -10.29 -3.61 -6.07
CA ALA A 195 -11.23 -4.33 -6.90
C ALA A 195 -11.28 -5.84 -6.58
N VAL A 196 -10.13 -6.46 -6.33
CA VAL A 196 -10.07 -7.87 -5.89
C VAL A 196 -10.72 -8.04 -4.52
N LEU A 197 -10.45 -7.13 -3.57
CA LEU A 197 -11.08 -7.15 -2.25
C LEU A 197 -12.59 -6.91 -2.29
N SER A 198 -13.12 -6.16 -3.27
CA SER A 198 -14.56 -6.01 -3.48
C SER A 198 -15.26 -7.36 -3.69
N LEU A 199 -14.58 -8.32 -4.35
CA LEU A 199 -15.09 -9.69 -4.51
C LEU A 199 -15.20 -10.46 -3.18
N TYR A 200 -14.47 -10.04 -2.15
CA TYR A 200 -14.66 -10.57 -0.81
C TYR A 200 -15.87 -9.89 -0.13
N PHE A 201 -15.98 -8.57 -0.24
CA PHE A 201 -16.94 -7.79 0.53
C PHE A 201 -18.38 -7.74 -0.01
N TYR A 202 -18.63 -8.04 -1.30
CA TYR A 202 -19.96 -7.89 -1.91
C TYR A 202 -21.07 -8.71 -1.22
N SER A 203 -20.72 -9.86 -0.63
CA SER A 203 -21.67 -10.76 0.04
C SER A 203 -21.79 -10.51 1.55
N GLY A 204 -21.17 -9.45 2.07
CA GLY A 204 -21.12 -9.15 3.49
C GLY A 204 -22.26 -8.26 4.00
N THR A 205 -21.99 -7.61 5.13
CA THR A 205 -22.88 -6.63 5.76
C THR A 205 -22.97 -5.33 4.97
N VAL A 206 -23.83 -4.39 5.39
CA VAL A 206 -23.92 -3.05 4.77
C VAL A 206 -22.54 -2.38 4.70
N PHE A 207 -21.76 -2.41 5.78
CA PHE A 207 -20.42 -1.82 5.77
C PHE A 207 -19.48 -2.52 4.77
N SER A 208 -19.56 -3.86 4.67
CA SER A 208 -18.81 -4.61 3.65
C SER A 208 -19.23 -4.19 2.23
N LYS A 209 -20.54 -4.02 1.97
CA LYS A 209 -21.01 -3.58 0.66
C LYS A 209 -20.54 -2.16 0.30
N ILE A 210 -20.40 -1.27 1.29
CA ILE A 210 -19.79 0.05 1.09
C ILE A 210 -18.32 -0.11 0.66
N LEU A 211 -17.53 -0.93 1.34
CA LEU A 211 -16.16 -1.26 0.92
C LEU A 211 -16.11 -1.86 -0.49
N SER A 212 -17.03 -2.76 -0.80
CA SER A 212 -17.14 -3.34 -2.14
C SER A 212 -17.40 -2.27 -3.20
N LEU A 213 -18.28 -1.31 -2.93
CA LEU A 213 -18.57 -0.21 -3.83
C LEU A 213 -17.34 0.67 -4.04
N PHE A 214 -16.69 1.10 -2.94
CA PHE A 214 -15.51 1.96 -3.04
C PHE A 214 -14.35 1.27 -3.78
N GLY A 215 -14.10 -0.02 -3.54
CA GLY A 215 -13.06 -0.72 -4.29
C GLY A 215 -13.34 -0.86 -5.79
N VAL A 216 -14.61 -0.90 -6.22
CA VAL A 216 -14.96 -0.81 -7.65
C VAL A 216 -14.81 0.64 -8.15
N LEU A 217 -15.19 1.62 -7.34
CA LEU A 217 -15.01 3.04 -7.66
C LEU A 217 -13.53 3.41 -7.81
N ALA A 218 -12.63 2.84 -7.00
CA ALA A 218 -11.19 3.05 -7.13
C ALA A 218 -10.68 2.60 -8.51
N LEU A 219 -11.06 1.41 -8.96
CA LEU A 219 -10.69 0.94 -10.29
C LEU A 219 -11.32 1.79 -11.40
N ALA A 220 -12.58 2.18 -11.27
CA ALA A 220 -13.22 3.07 -12.23
C ALA A 220 -12.53 4.45 -12.28
N ALA A 221 -12.16 5.00 -11.13
CA ALA A 221 -11.42 6.25 -11.02
C ALA A 221 -10.01 6.12 -11.61
N GLY A 222 -9.33 5.00 -11.41
CA GLY A 222 -8.02 4.72 -12.01
C GLY A 222 -8.07 4.70 -13.54
N ILE A 223 -9.05 3.99 -14.10
CA ILE A 223 -9.30 3.97 -15.55
C ILE A 223 -9.63 5.38 -16.06
N ALA A 224 -10.52 6.10 -15.38
CA ALA A 224 -10.88 7.45 -15.77
C ALA A 224 -9.68 8.41 -15.70
N ALA A 225 -8.88 8.37 -14.63
CA ALA A 225 -7.69 9.20 -14.46
C ALA A 225 -6.62 8.96 -15.54
N PHE A 226 -6.56 7.74 -16.09
CA PHE A 226 -5.66 7.37 -17.19
C PHE A 226 -6.00 8.14 -18.48
N PHE A 227 -7.29 8.24 -18.81
CA PHE A 227 -7.75 8.91 -20.04
C PHE A 227 -8.07 10.40 -19.85
N MET A 228 -8.30 10.84 -18.62
CA MET A 228 -8.79 12.19 -18.32
C MET A 228 -7.70 13.09 -17.71
N GLY A 229 -8.06 14.37 -17.54
CA GLY A 229 -7.15 15.42 -17.08
C GLY A 229 -6.77 15.37 -15.60
N PRO A 230 -6.07 16.41 -15.10
CA PRO A 230 -5.56 16.52 -13.73
C PRO A 230 -6.60 16.26 -12.62
N VAL A 231 -7.81 16.80 -12.78
CA VAL A 231 -8.90 16.64 -11.79
C VAL A 231 -9.19 15.18 -11.46
N MET A 232 -9.16 14.29 -12.47
CA MET A 232 -9.44 12.87 -12.23
C MET A 232 -8.31 12.14 -11.47
N LYS A 233 -7.07 12.65 -11.52
CA LYS A 233 -5.95 12.11 -10.75
C LYS A 233 -6.06 12.48 -9.28
N GLU A 234 -6.55 13.69 -8.97
CA GLU A 234 -6.91 14.08 -7.60
C GLU A 234 -8.07 13.25 -7.07
N VAL A 235 -9.12 13.06 -7.88
CA VAL A 235 -10.26 12.19 -7.51
C VAL A 235 -9.79 10.77 -7.23
N LEU A 236 -8.90 10.21 -8.06
CA LEU A 236 -8.28 8.91 -7.82
C LEU A 236 -7.57 8.87 -6.46
N ALA A 237 -6.71 9.84 -6.16
CA ALA A 237 -6.01 9.91 -4.88
C ALA A 237 -6.96 9.94 -3.68
N ILE A 238 -8.04 10.72 -3.76
CA ILE A 238 -9.07 10.80 -2.72
C ILE A 238 -9.79 9.46 -2.54
N VAL A 239 -10.24 8.83 -3.62
CA VAL A 239 -10.97 7.55 -3.56
C VAL A 239 -10.09 6.45 -2.96
N VAL A 240 -8.84 6.35 -3.41
CA VAL A 240 -7.84 5.41 -2.87
C VAL A 240 -7.60 5.67 -1.38
N GLY A 241 -7.41 6.93 -0.98
CA GLY A 241 -7.24 7.31 0.42
C GLY A 241 -8.43 6.88 1.27
N LEU A 242 -9.67 7.10 0.79
CA LEU A 242 -10.90 6.68 1.46
C LEU A 242 -10.98 5.16 1.62
N ASP A 243 -10.61 4.37 0.60
CA ASP A 243 -10.58 2.91 0.72
C ASP A 243 -9.63 2.43 1.83
N PHE A 244 -8.43 3.02 1.95
CA PHE A 244 -7.52 2.72 3.06
C PHE A 244 -8.14 3.04 4.43
N PHE A 245 -8.82 4.18 4.57
CA PHE A 245 -9.50 4.55 5.81
C PHE A 245 -10.63 3.56 6.14
N LEU A 246 -11.45 3.20 5.14
CA LEU A 246 -12.56 2.26 5.30
C LEU A 246 -12.06 0.86 5.68
N LEU A 247 -11.01 0.36 5.03
CA LEU A 247 -10.39 -0.93 5.37
C LEU A 247 -9.81 -0.93 6.77
N THR A 248 -9.15 0.16 7.15
CA THR A 248 -8.60 0.32 8.50
C THR A 248 -9.74 0.24 9.53
N ALA A 249 -10.80 1.02 9.34
CA ALA A 249 -11.98 0.98 10.21
C ALA A 249 -12.64 -0.42 10.25
N TYR A 250 -12.77 -1.08 9.10
CA TYR A 250 -13.32 -2.43 9.00
C TYR A 250 -12.53 -3.44 9.84
N SER A 251 -11.20 -3.34 9.84
CA SER A 251 -10.33 -4.23 10.61
C SER A 251 -10.60 -4.18 12.12
N PHE A 252 -11.13 -3.06 12.65
CA PHE A 252 -11.52 -2.92 14.05
C PHE A 252 -12.94 -3.38 14.34
N VAL A 253 -13.88 -3.09 13.44
CA VAL A 253 -15.30 -3.43 13.62
C VAL A 253 -15.50 -4.95 13.60
N TYR A 254 -14.83 -5.67 12.71
CA TYR A 254 -15.02 -7.11 12.52
C TYR A 254 -13.98 -7.96 13.28
N ARG A 255 -13.98 -7.85 14.62
CA ARG A 255 -13.11 -8.65 15.52
C ARG A 255 -13.54 -10.11 15.73
N LYS A 256 -14.83 -10.45 15.52
CA LYS A 256 -15.43 -11.75 15.87
C LYS A 256 -15.98 -12.55 14.68
N GLY A 257 -15.69 -12.13 13.46
CA GLY A 257 -16.24 -12.80 12.29
C GLY A 257 -15.81 -12.15 10.99
N PHE A 258 -14.56 -12.36 10.58
CA PHE A 258 -14.41 -12.85 9.21
C PHE A 258 -15.28 -14.10 9.19
N PRO A 259 -16.28 -14.25 8.29
CA PRO A 259 -17.12 -15.43 8.28
C PRO A 259 -16.16 -16.59 8.32
N GLU A 260 -16.09 -17.32 9.44
CA GLU A 260 -15.34 -18.56 9.50
C GLU A 260 -15.95 -19.34 8.37
N GLY A 261 -15.16 -19.51 7.30
CA GLY A 261 -15.64 -20.14 6.09
C GLY A 261 -16.37 -21.36 6.58
N ARG A 262 -17.69 -21.41 6.37
CA ARG A 262 -18.41 -22.65 6.59
C ARG A 262 -17.70 -23.58 5.65
N VAL A 263 -16.76 -24.36 6.18
CA VAL A 263 -16.33 -25.60 5.58
C VAL A 263 -17.68 -26.28 5.41
N GLN A 264 -18.20 -26.22 4.20
CA GLN A 264 -19.32 -27.04 3.81
C GLN A 264 -18.74 -28.44 4.01
N ALA A 265 -18.99 -29.01 5.18
CA ALA A 265 -18.80 -30.42 5.42
C ALA A 265 -19.63 -31.06 4.30
N GLY A 266 -18.91 -31.57 3.30
CA GLY A 266 -19.52 -32.19 2.14
C GLY A 266 -20.48 -33.26 2.64
N SER A 267 -21.75 -33.06 2.32
CA SER A 267 -22.74 -34.12 2.14
C SER A 267 -22.38 -34.96 0.93
#